data_AF-A0A382VLI4-F1
#
_entry.id   AF-A0A382VLI4-F1
#
_cell.length_a   1.000
_cell.length_b   1.000
_cell.length_c   1.000
_cell.angle_alpha   90.00
_cell.angle_beta   90.00
_cell.angle_gamma   90.00
#
_symmetry.space_group_name_H-M   'P 1'
#
loop_
_entity.id
_entity.type
_entity.pdbx_description
1 polymer ?
#
loop_
_entity_poly.entity_id
_entity_poly.type
_entity_poly.pdbx_seq_one_letter_code
_entity_poly.pdbx_strand_id
1 'polypeptide(L)' 'TPDGALWFSGGITVERTDGQPFEARNRATLCRCGNSKNKPLCDGTQKEIGFSG' A
#
# COMPACT_ATOMS: atom_id res chain seq x y z
N THR A 1 10.80 6.39 -1.71
CA THR A 1 11.02 7.36 -2.81
C THR A 1 9.73 8.14 -3.04
N PRO A 2 9.80 9.35 -3.61
CA PRO A 2 8.61 10.14 -3.98
C PRO A 2 7.65 9.37 -4.88
N ASP A 3 8.16 8.47 -5.70
CA ASP A 3 7.34 7.63 -6.61
C ASP A 3 6.96 6.27 -5.98
N GLY A 4 7.27 6.11 -4.69
CA GLY A 4 7.20 4.87 -3.95
C GLY A 4 5.86 4.62 -3.26
N ALA A 5 5.68 3.37 -2.90
CA ALA A 5 4.59 2.94 -2.04
C ALA A 5 4.87 3.39 -0.60
N LEU A 6 3.80 3.57 0.17
CA LEU A 6 3.93 4.01 1.55
C LEU A 6 4.34 2.80 2.40
N TRP A 7 5.60 2.77 2.79
CA TRP A 7 6.13 1.74 3.66
C TRP A 7 5.94 2.14 5.13
N PHE A 8 5.47 1.20 5.94
CA PHE A 8 5.41 1.36 7.38
C PHE A 8 5.84 0.07 8.10
N SER A 9 6.32 0.24 9.32
CA SER A 9 6.65 -0.85 10.21
C SER A 9 6.26 -0.55 11.66
N GLY A 10 5.74 -1.56 12.36
CA GLY A 10 5.29 -1.50 13.75
C GLY A 10 3.92 -2.16 13.92
N GLY A 11 3.39 -2.17 15.15
CA GLY A 11 2.04 -2.62 15.48
C GLY A 11 0.97 -1.61 15.07
N ILE A 12 1.05 -1.11 13.83
CA ILE A 12 0.11 -0.12 13.29
C ILE A 12 -1.11 -0.86 12.74
N THR A 13 -2.28 -0.60 13.33
CA THR A 13 -3.56 -1.09 12.83
C THR A 13 -3.97 -0.25 11.62
N VAL A 14 -4.28 -0.90 10.51
CA VAL A 14 -4.83 -0.24 9.32
C VAL A 14 -6.30 -0.56 9.22
N GLU A 15 -7.13 0.48 9.25
CA GLU A 15 -8.56 0.36 9.01
C GLU A 15 -8.85 0.59 7.53
N ARG A 16 -9.60 -0.33 6.92
CA ARG A 16 -10.01 -0.21 5.53
C ARG A 16 -11.42 0.37 5.46
N THR A 17 -11.64 1.29 4.53
CA THR A 17 -12.96 1.89 4.28
C THR A 17 -13.98 0.91 3.72
N ASP A 18 -13.54 -0.21 3.14
CA ASP A 18 -14.40 -1.28 2.62
C ASP A 18 -14.85 -2.29 3.69
N GLY A 19 -14.43 -2.09 4.95
CA GLY A 19 -14.76 -2.97 6.07
C GLY A 19 -14.11 -4.35 6.03
N GLN A 20 -13.26 -4.63 5.04
CA GLN A 20 -12.49 -5.88 5.00
C GLN A 20 -11.42 -5.87 6.09
N PRO A 21 -11.13 -7.03 6.71
CA PRO A 21 -10.03 -7.12 7.65
C PRO A 21 -8.71 -6.79 6.94
N PHE A 22 -7.88 -6.01 7.60
CA PHE A 22 -6.47 -5.89 7.23
C PHE A 22 -5.66 -6.69 8.25
N GLU A 23 -4.91 -7.67 7.76
CA GLU A 23 -4.02 -8.46 8.59
C GLU A 23 -3.03 -7.55 9.32
N ALA A 24 -3.02 -7.63 10.65
CA ALA A 24 -2.07 -6.89 11.47
C ALA A 24 -0.66 -7.40 11.16
N ARG A 25 0.13 -6.57 10.47
CA ARG A 25 1.48 -6.92 10.02
C ARG A 25 2.47 -5.92 10.57
N ASN A 26 3.58 -6.43 11.10
CA ASN A 26 4.70 -5.60 11.57
C ASN A 26 5.35 -4.78 10.45
N ARG A 27 5.18 -5.17 9.18
CA ARG A 27 5.71 -4.46 8.02
C ARG A 27 4.72 -4.61 6.88
N ALA A 28 4.36 -3.50 6.26
CA ALA A 28 3.56 -3.50 5.05
C ALA A 28 3.87 -2.30 4.17
N THR A 29 3.47 -2.40 2.91
CA THR A 29 3.65 -1.35 1.91
C THR A 29 2.31 -1.08 1.28
N LEU A 30 1.75 0.12 1.48
CA LEU A 30 0.44 0.51 0.96
C LEU A 30 0.55 1.12 -0.42
N CYS A 31 -0.42 0.80 -1.27
CA CYS A 31 -0.55 1.41 -2.58
C CYS A 31 -0.89 2.89 -2.44
N ARG A 32 -0.13 3.74 -3.12
CA ARG A 32 -0.42 5.17 -3.27
C ARG A 32 -0.76 5.58 -4.70
N CYS A 33 -0.46 4.72 -5.67
CA CYS A 33 -0.68 5.01 -7.10
C CYS A 33 -2.10 4.70 -7.61
N GLY A 34 -2.98 4.11 -6.79
CA GLY A 34 -4.35 3.76 -7.16
C GLY A 34 -4.51 2.57 -8.12
N ASN A 35 -3.43 2.11 -8.76
CA ASN A 35 -3.47 1.10 -9.81
C ASN A 35 -3.11 -0.32 -9.36
N SER A 36 -2.79 -0.52 -8.08
CA SER A 36 -2.47 -1.87 -7.58
C SER A 36 -3.68 -2.81 -7.74
N LYS A 37 -3.40 -4.06 -8.08
CA LYS A 37 -4.38 -5.16 -8.12
C LYS A 37 -4.58 -5.81 -6.76
N ASN A 38 -3.67 -5.58 -5.80
CA ASN A 38 -3.71 -6.15 -4.46
C ASN A 38 -4.03 -5.11 -3.37
N LYS A 39 -4.99 -4.22 -3.63
CA LYS A 39 -5.34 -3.14 -2.71
C LYS A 39 -5.76 -3.72 -1.34
N PRO A 40 -5.32 -3.09 -0.23
CA PRO A 40 -4.64 -1.79 -0.14
C PRO A 40 -3.11 -1.86 -0.25
N LEU A 41 -2.54 -3.05 -0.46
CA LEU A 41 -1.09 -3.24 -0.56
C LEU A 41 -0.55 -2.80 -1.92
N CYS A 42 0.72 -2.44 -1.98
CA CYS A 42 1.42 -2.23 -3.25
C CYS A 42 1.96 -3.56 -3.78
N ASP A 43 1.70 -3.82 -5.07
CA ASP A 43 2.18 -4.96 -5.86
C ASP A 43 3.29 -4.58 -6.86
N GLY A 44 3.73 -3.32 -6.85
CA GLY A 44 4.78 -2.82 -7.74
C GLY A 44 4.28 -2.17 -9.03
N THR A 45 2.97 -2.19 -9.32
CA THR A 45 2.39 -1.56 -10.53
C THR A 45 2.77 -0.09 -10.69
N GLN A 46 3.06 0.62 -9.61
CA GLN A 46 3.55 2.00 -9.66
C GLN A 46 4.79 2.20 -10.56
N LYS A 47 5.68 1.20 -10.66
CA LYS A 47 6.86 1.25 -11.53
C LYS A 47 6.50 1.09 -12.99
N GLU A 48 5.51 0.25 -13.28
CA GLU A 48 5.05 -0.04 -14.65
C GLU A 48 4.33 1.17 -15.25
N ILE A 49 3.54 1.88 -14.44
CA ILE A 49 2.78 3.05 -14.89
C ILE A 49 3.56 4.37 -14.78
N GLY A 50 4.81 4.33 -14.32
CA GLY A 50 5.60 5.54 -14.09
C GLY A 50 4.95 6.51 -13.11
N PHE A 51 4.33 5.99 -12.05
CA PHE A 51 3.67 6.82 -11.04
C PHE A 51 4.69 7.79 -10.45
N SER A 52 4.35 9.09 -10.42
CA SER A 52 5.15 10.09 -9.74
C SER A 52 4.27 10.96 -8.84
N GLY A 53 4.71 11.17 -7.61
CA GLY A 53 3.95 11.92 -6.60
C GLY A 53 4.69 12.14 -5.30
#